data_AF-A0A938AP36-F1
#
_entry.id   AF-A0A938AP36-F1
#
_cell.length_a   1.000
_cell.length_b   1.000
_cell.length_c   1.000
_cell.angle_alpha   90.00
_cell.angle_beta   90.00
_cell.angle_gamma   90.00
#
_symmetry.space_group_name_H-M   'P 1'
#
loop_
_entity.id
_entity.type
_entity.pdbx_description
1 polymer ?
#
loop_
_entity_poly.entity_id
_entity_poly.type
_entity_poly.pdbx_seq_one_letter_code
_entity_poly.pdbx_strand_id
1 'polypeptide(L)'
;MEALNVAQQQIKGRYELQDDTRVMSMFASLFGGNIPAVYINQAWVEGDLLPRHGAGEVFPPPQRDSADVDPDEVARVRRVYQRHTAYPQALKTLREQHCVVLRGRPGLGKRAAALRLASELQGDSATAAIRELSADDDLAQQVQALAGKPKTVYLVDGLLATQGKALKPIAARTMLDTLRKHDCYLIICARLEVPFPPDLPAPVALEAVPVSASALVEAHLAYYGSFSPEQVQDALAHPDVRAILEAGLSPARADRLASQLADALQNDRPLDEALRGYAVAAEDDVRRWFDDAADDRLRAFRIALAVFSGARSDAVYDAARSLETRLRPPPSDTDKASQAPASIFTRTSADVLLGARQAARPMPTDYSDRAMVEVLELEDPNYAPALFKYLWSRYPDLRKPLLEWLCQFAVEASQDLRLRAAAAIGALAGMDFHTLQGRVLRPWAFADTSDSNERRRRYQALGNALGVLIWNDDRAEEALGLLQSWLDAGNDAARWAAARAYTQVGLRYPREAMNQWRRILESKGKIQLQLTSSFGIIIPHPLHMSVVDA
;
A
#
# COMPACT_ATOMS: atom_id res chain seq x y z
N MET A 1 15.59 -45.31 -8.58
CA MET A 1 15.70 -45.22 -7.10
C MET A 1 16.91 -44.35 -6.71
N GLU A 2 18.14 -44.68 -7.14
CA GLU A 2 19.31 -43.81 -6.86
C GLU A 2 19.28 -42.45 -7.57
N ALA A 3 18.76 -42.37 -8.80
CA ALA A 3 18.55 -41.08 -9.49
C ALA A 3 17.51 -40.16 -8.80
N LEU A 4 16.58 -40.75 -8.02
CA LEU A 4 15.58 -40.00 -7.26
C LEU A 4 16.19 -39.40 -5.98
N ASN A 5 17.16 -40.10 -5.37
CA ASN A 5 17.89 -39.65 -4.18
C ASN A 5 18.89 -38.54 -4.50
N VAL A 6 19.55 -38.60 -5.67
CA VAL A 6 20.46 -37.53 -6.12
C VAL A 6 19.68 -36.26 -6.47
N ALA A 7 18.49 -36.39 -7.07
CA ALA A 7 17.58 -35.26 -7.31
C ALA A 7 17.05 -34.67 -5.98
N GLN A 8 16.69 -35.49 -4.99
CA GLN A 8 16.25 -35.01 -3.68
C GLN A 8 17.36 -34.28 -2.89
N GLN A 9 18.62 -34.66 -3.03
CA GLN A 9 19.74 -33.93 -2.41
C GLN A 9 20.09 -32.63 -3.13
N GLN A 10 19.91 -32.54 -4.47
CA GLN A 10 20.09 -31.28 -5.20
C GLN A 10 18.92 -30.30 -5.04
N ILE A 11 17.69 -30.79 -4.84
CA ILE A 11 16.48 -29.97 -4.64
C ILE A 11 16.46 -29.35 -3.22
N LYS A 12 17.08 -29.99 -2.23
CA LYS A 12 17.16 -29.47 -0.84
C LYS A 12 17.98 -28.18 -0.68
N GLY A 13 18.77 -27.80 -1.68
CA GLY A 13 19.62 -26.61 -1.64
C GLY A 13 19.03 -25.34 -2.26
N ARG A 14 17.77 -25.32 -2.72
CA ARG A 14 17.28 -24.19 -3.54
C ARG A 14 15.80 -23.80 -3.44
N TYR A 15 15.04 -24.29 -2.46
CA TYR A 15 13.62 -23.91 -2.30
C TYR A 15 13.38 -23.22 -0.96
N GLU A 16 13.20 -21.90 -1.00
CA GLU A 16 12.75 -21.08 0.13
C GLU A 16 11.23 -21.24 0.30
N LEU A 17 10.81 -21.87 1.41
CA LEU A 17 9.43 -22.01 1.87
C LEU A 17 8.88 -20.72 2.55
N GLN A 18 9.40 -19.53 2.20
CA GLN A 18 9.01 -18.25 2.80
C GLN A 18 8.03 -17.41 1.95
N ASP A 19 7.75 -17.82 0.71
CA ASP A 19 6.96 -17.03 -0.25
C ASP A 19 5.44 -17.09 0.00
N ASP A 20 4.91 -18.14 0.64
CA ASP A 20 3.46 -18.34 0.79
C ASP A 20 2.77 -17.25 1.63
N THR A 21 3.45 -16.68 2.62
CA THR A 21 2.88 -15.58 3.44
C THR A 21 2.85 -14.25 2.69
N ARG A 22 3.78 -14.02 1.76
CA ARG A 22 3.85 -12.80 0.93
C ARG A 22 2.83 -12.83 -0.20
N VAL A 23 2.63 -14.00 -0.79
CA VAL A 23 1.62 -14.22 -1.84
C VAL A 23 0.22 -13.95 -1.27
N MET A 24 -0.08 -14.44 -0.07
CA MET A 24 -1.40 -14.26 0.55
C MET A 24 -1.69 -12.84 1.03
N SER A 25 -0.71 -12.13 1.61
CA SER A 25 -0.90 -10.71 1.98
C SER A 25 -1.08 -9.81 0.75
N MET A 26 -0.46 -10.16 -0.38
CA MET A 26 -0.63 -9.49 -1.67
C MET A 26 -1.99 -9.75 -2.30
N PHE A 27 -2.53 -10.97 -2.19
CA PHE A 27 -3.88 -11.28 -2.67
C PHE A 27 -4.95 -10.58 -1.83
N ALA A 28 -4.75 -10.50 -0.50
CA ALA A 28 -5.66 -9.78 0.40
C ALA A 28 -5.73 -8.28 0.06
N SER A 29 -4.60 -7.63 -0.25
CA SER A 29 -4.59 -6.21 -0.61
C SER A 29 -5.25 -5.91 -1.96
N LEU A 30 -5.33 -6.88 -2.87
CA LEU A 30 -5.94 -6.71 -4.19
C LEU A 30 -7.44 -7.02 -4.24
N PHE A 31 -8.01 -7.66 -3.21
CA PHE A 31 -9.43 -8.06 -3.18
C PHE A 31 -10.23 -7.51 -2.00
N GLY A 32 -9.60 -6.81 -1.04
CA GLY A 32 -10.33 -6.18 0.07
C GLY A 32 -11.10 -7.17 0.97
N GLY A 33 -10.75 -8.46 0.94
CA GLY A 33 -11.43 -9.54 1.66
C GLY A 33 -10.51 -10.40 2.53
N ASN A 34 -11.08 -10.98 3.60
CA ASN A 34 -10.42 -11.93 4.48
C ASN A 34 -10.13 -13.24 3.72
N ILE A 35 -8.88 -13.45 3.31
CA ILE A 35 -8.39 -14.78 2.91
C ILE A 35 -8.28 -15.62 4.20
N PRO A 36 -9.02 -16.74 4.34
CA PRO A 36 -8.99 -17.53 5.57
C PRO A 36 -7.58 -18.08 5.83
N ALA A 37 -6.99 -17.67 6.96
CA ALA A 37 -5.75 -18.24 7.46
C ALA A 37 -6.01 -19.67 7.97
N VAL A 38 -6.02 -20.67 7.08
CA VAL A 38 -6.28 -22.07 7.47
C VAL A 38 -5.29 -23.03 6.80
N TYR A 39 -4.44 -23.61 7.65
CA TYR A 39 -3.41 -24.65 7.48
C TYR A 39 -2.03 -24.28 6.89
N ILE A 40 -1.15 -23.73 7.75
CA ILE A 40 0.30 -23.98 7.64
C ILE A 40 0.76 -24.59 8.96
N ASN A 41 1.29 -25.81 8.88
CA ASN A 41 1.77 -26.58 10.01
C ASN A 41 2.98 -25.86 10.64
N GLN A 42 2.80 -25.40 11.87
CA GLN A 42 3.86 -24.82 12.69
C GLN A 42 4.83 -25.95 13.11
N ALA A 43 6.05 -25.92 12.60
CA ALA A 43 7.18 -26.55 13.28
C ALA A 43 8.06 -25.41 13.83
N TRP A 44 7.84 -25.10 15.10
CA TRP A 44 8.70 -24.23 15.88
C TRP A 44 10.04 -24.92 16.13
N VAL A 45 11.14 -24.21 15.94
CA VAL A 45 12.40 -24.45 16.66
C VAL A 45 12.73 -23.15 17.37
N GLU A 46 12.86 -23.25 18.69
CA GLU A 46 13.22 -22.19 19.63
C GLU A 46 14.54 -21.51 19.27
N GLY A 47 14.60 -20.20 19.50
CA GLY A 47 15.87 -19.46 19.52
C GLY A 47 15.73 -17.99 19.12
N ASP A 48 15.80 -17.12 20.13
CA ASP A 48 16.08 -15.69 20.10
C ASP A 48 14.99 -14.69 19.67
N LEU A 49 14.42 -14.12 20.75
CA LEU A 49 13.56 -12.96 20.90
C LEU A 49 14.18 -11.67 20.31
N LEU A 50 13.47 -10.98 19.40
CA LEU A 50 13.40 -9.50 19.34
C LEU A 50 12.11 -9.04 18.61
N PRO A 51 11.52 -7.88 18.95
CA PRO A 51 10.14 -7.52 18.59
C PRO A 51 10.00 -6.99 17.15
N ARG A 52 8.90 -7.39 16.49
CA ARG A 52 8.47 -6.96 15.15
C ARG A 52 7.88 -5.54 15.20
N HIS A 53 8.43 -4.61 14.41
CA HIS A 53 7.90 -3.25 14.27
C HIS A 53 6.94 -3.13 13.08
N GLY A 54 5.66 -2.92 13.41
CA GLY A 54 4.59 -2.53 12.49
C GLY A 54 4.74 -1.07 12.03
N ALA A 55 4.25 -0.82 10.83
CA ALA A 55 4.45 0.40 10.08
C ALA A 55 3.15 1.24 10.19
N GLY A 56 3.18 2.47 10.76
CA GLY A 56 2.06 3.45 10.75
C GLY A 56 2.08 4.47 9.59
N GLU A 57 0.92 4.69 8.95
CA GLU A 57 0.64 5.37 7.65
C GLU A 57 1.08 6.84 7.57
N VAL A 58 1.22 7.45 6.39
CA VAL A 58 1.46 8.91 6.22
C VAL A 58 0.15 9.58 5.81
N PHE A 59 -0.03 10.86 6.13
CA PHE A 59 -0.96 11.79 5.48
C PHE A 59 -0.15 13.06 5.26
N PRO A 60 -0.17 13.69 4.07
CA PRO A 60 0.34 15.05 3.91
C PRO A 60 -0.64 16.05 4.55
N PRO A 61 -0.14 17.14 5.13
CA PRO A 61 -1.01 18.17 5.68
C PRO A 61 -1.79 18.86 4.54
N PRO A 62 -3.08 19.17 4.73
CA PRO A 62 -3.82 19.99 3.79
C PRO A 62 -3.16 21.36 3.62
N GLN A 63 -3.06 21.85 2.39
CA GLN A 63 -2.77 23.27 2.13
C GLN A 63 -3.93 24.09 2.72
N ARG A 64 -3.63 24.95 3.69
CA ARG A 64 -4.62 25.77 4.39
C ARG A 64 -4.18 27.22 4.29
N ASP A 65 -4.99 28.03 3.61
CA ASP A 65 -4.76 29.46 3.33
C ASP A 65 -4.93 30.36 4.58
N SER A 66 -5.12 29.78 5.77
CA SER A 66 -5.31 30.51 7.04
C SER A 66 -4.17 30.22 8.01
N ALA A 67 -3.52 31.30 8.48
CA ALA A 67 -2.53 31.22 9.55
C ALA A 67 -3.15 30.96 10.94
N ASP A 68 -4.46 31.10 11.11
CA ASP A 68 -5.15 30.77 12.37
C ASP A 68 -5.72 29.35 12.28
N VAL A 69 -5.52 28.55 13.34
CA VAL A 69 -6.05 27.19 13.46
C VAL A 69 -7.52 27.22 13.88
N ASP A 70 -8.34 26.40 13.22
CA ASP A 70 -9.78 26.29 13.50
C ASP A 70 -10.05 25.88 14.98
N PRO A 71 -10.80 26.69 15.75
CA PRO A 71 -11.18 26.36 17.13
C PRO A 71 -11.90 25.01 17.26
N ASP A 72 -12.69 24.59 16.26
CA ASP A 72 -13.42 23.33 16.28
C ASP A 72 -12.46 22.13 16.14
N GLU A 73 -11.39 22.29 15.36
CA GLU A 73 -10.31 21.29 15.26
C GLU A 73 -9.63 21.09 16.63
N VAL A 74 -9.34 22.19 17.34
CA VAL A 74 -8.71 22.15 18.66
C VAL A 74 -9.65 21.51 19.69
N ALA A 75 -10.93 21.86 19.67
CA ALA A 75 -11.94 21.30 20.57
C ALA A 75 -12.12 19.79 20.35
N ARG A 76 -12.13 19.35 19.09
CA ARG A 76 -12.18 17.93 18.72
C ARG A 76 -10.97 17.19 19.27
N VAL A 77 -9.76 17.66 18.97
CA VAL A 77 -8.51 17.06 19.45
C VAL A 77 -8.49 16.98 20.98
N ARG A 78 -8.97 18.01 21.69
CA ARG A 78 -9.03 17.98 23.18
C ARG A 78 -9.84 16.80 23.73
N ARG A 79 -10.87 16.35 23.01
CA ARG A 79 -11.76 15.26 23.43
C ARG A 79 -11.27 13.88 22.99
N VAL A 80 -10.81 13.74 21.75
CA VAL A 80 -10.49 12.42 21.17
C VAL A 80 -9.03 12.01 21.33
N TYR A 81 -8.13 12.96 21.63
CA TYR A 81 -6.70 12.69 21.65
C TYR A 81 -6.29 11.81 22.84
N GLN A 82 -5.68 10.67 22.52
CA GLN A 82 -5.03 9.81 23.50
C GLN A 82 -3.57 10.21 23.68
N ARG A 83 -3.16 10.40 24.94
CA ARG A 83 -1.82 10.88 25.28
C ARG A 83 -0.76 9.82 25.00
N HIS A 84 0.20 10.15 24.16
CA HIS A 84 1.46 9.42 24.00
C HIS A 84 2.27 9.37 25.31
N THR A 85 3.09 8.34 25.49
CA THR A 85 4.00 8.19 26.63
C THR A 85 4.98 9.36 26.74
N ALA A 86 5.42 9.91 25.61
CA ALA A 86 6.32 11.06 25.52
C ALA A 86 5.62 12.42 25.75
N TYR A 87 4.29 12.43 25.91
CA TYR A 87 3.51 13.66 26.05
C TYR A 87 3.93 14.53 27.26
N PRO A 88 4.16 13.98 28.48
CA PRO A 88 4.60 14.79 29.62
C PRO A 88 5.96 15.44 29.38
N GLN A 89 6.87 14.73 28.71
CA GLN A 89 8.18 15.26 28.33
C GLN A 89 8.03 16.41 27.33
N ALA A 90 7.23 16.21 26.28
CA ALA A 90 6.98 17.26 25.28
C ALA A 90 6.38 18.52 25.90
N LEU A 91 5.42 18.38 26.81
CA LEU A 91 4.81 19.49 27.52
C LEU A 91 5.79 20.22 28.44
N LYS A 92 6.65 19.47 29.14
CA LYS A 92 7.72 20.05 29.97
C LYS A 92 8.71 20.84 29.11
N THR A 93 9.21 20.24 28.03
CA THR A 93 10.14 20.89 27.10
C THR A 93 9.55 22.17 26.51
N LEU A 94 8.27 22.12 26.09
CA LEU A 94 7.58 23.30 25.55
C LEU A 94 7.49 24.44 26.57
N ARG A 95 7.16 24.13 27.84
CA ARG A 95 7.06 25.11 28.93
C ARG A 95 8.41 25.73 29.30
N GLU A 96 9.46 24.92 29.37
CA GLU A 96 10.78 25.36 29.83
C GLU A 96 11.58 26.05 28.72
N GLN A 97 11.44 25.60 27.47
CA GLN A 97 12.30 26.01 26.38
C GLN A 97 11.60 26.86 25.32
N HIS A 98 10.29 27.13 25.48
CA HIS A 98 9.43 27.84 24.52
C HIS A 98 9.35 27.20 23.14
N CYS A 99 9.93 26.02 22.97
CA CYS A 99 9.96 25.27 21.73
C CYS A 99 9.94 23.78 22.04
N VAL A 100 9.24 22.99 21.24
CA VAL A 100 9.37 21.54 21.25
C VAL A 100 9.37 21.01 19.82
N VAL A 101 10.24 20.04 19.57
CA VAL A 101 10.27 19.31 18.31
C VAL A 101 9.64 17.94 18.53
N LEU A 102 8.47 17.71 17.95
CA LEU A 102 7.81 16.41 17.90
C LEU A 102 8.31 15.65 16.67
N ARG A 103 9.14 14.65 16.88
CA ARG A 103 9.62 13.77 15.81
C ARG A 103 8.89 12.45 15.84
N GLY A 104 8.55 11.92 14.67
CA GLY A 104 7.96 10.60 14.59
C GLY A 104 7.62 10.21 13.17
N ARG A 105 7.35 8.92 12.97
CA ARG A 105 6.83 8.42 11.70
C ARG A 105 5.55 9.19 11.34
N PRO A 106 5.21 9.30 10.06
CA PRO A 106 3.92 9.86 9.68
C PRO A 106 2.75 9.09 10.32
N GLY A 107 1.57 9.72 10.38
CA GLY A 107 0.33 9.10 10.90
C GLY A 107 0.24 8.90 12.41
N LEU A 108 1.33 9.13 13.17
CA LEU A 108 1.33 9.03 14.64
C LEU A 108 0.58 10.18 15.36
N GLY A 109 -0.18 10.98 14.64
CA GLY A 109 -0.94 12.10 15.21
C GLY A 109 -0.08 13.24 15.75
N LYS A 110 1.09 13.53 15.15
CA LYS A 110 1.98 14.64 15.58
C LYS A 110 1.25 15.98 15.68
N ARG A 111 0.45 16.33 14.66
CA ARG A 111 -0.38 17.54 14.67
C ARG A 111 -1.38 17.51 15.82
N ALA A 112 -2.10 16.40 16.01
CA ALA A 112 -3.03 16.25 17.11
C ALA A 112 -2.33 16.39 18.47
N ALA A 113 -1.11 15.84 18.62
CA ALA A 113 -0.28 16.03 19.79
C ALA A 113 0.09 17.51 20.00
N ALA A 114 0.47 18.19 18.92
CA ALA A 114 0.82 19.60 18.96
C ALA A 114 -0.37 20.50 19.33
N LEU A 115 -1.55 20.26 18.74
CA LEU A 115 -2.79 20.97 19.07
C LEU A 115 -3.22 20.69 20.52
N ARG A 116 -3.05 19.45 21.01
CA ARG A 116 -3.32 19.12 22.40
C ARG A 116 -2.36 19.83 23.36
N LEU A 117 -1.06 19.85 23.05
CA LEU A 117 -0.04 20.58 23.82
C LEU A 117 -0.33 22.08 23.84
N ALA A 118 -0.67 22.66 22.70
CA ALA A 118 -1.05 24.07 22.57
C ALA A 118 -2.28 24.38 23.44
N SER A 119 -3.34 23.58 23.32
CA SER A 119 -4.55 23.73 24.14
C SER A 119 -4.27 23.59 25.64
N GLU A 120 -3.43 22.64 26.06
CA GLU A 120 -3.08 22.44 27.47
C GLU A 120 -2.17 23.54 28.03
N LEU A 121 -1.37 24.18 27.18
CA LEU A 121 -0.54 25.32 27.55
C LEU A 121 -1.37 26.60 27.72
N GLN A 122 -2.39 26.78 26.88
CA GLN A 122 -3.28 27.94 26.90
C GLN A 122 -4.31 27.88 28.03
N GLY A 123 -4.70 26.67 28.47
CA GLY A 123 -5.74 26.49 29.50
C GLY A 123 -7.08 27.06 29.05
N ASP A 124 -7.79 27.76 29.94
CA ASP A 124 -9.06 28.45 29.64
C ASP A 124 -8.86 29.92 29.22
N SER A 125 -7.63 30.30 28.83
CA SER A 125 -7.30 31.68 28.49
C SER A 125 -7.84 32.06 27.10
N ALA A 126 -8.95 32.82 27.08
CA ALA A 126 -9.65 33.27 25.86
C ALA A 126 -8.83 34.17 24.91
N THR A 127 -7.59 34.53 25.27
CA THR A 127 -6.74 35.45 24.51
C THR A 127 -5.65 34.77 23.68
N ALA A 128 -5.44 33.46 23.87
CA ALA A 128 -4.31 32.76 23.27
C ALA A 128 -4.69 32.15 21.91
N ALA A 129 -4.05 32.64 20.83
CA ALA A 129 -4.26 32.12 19.49
C ALA A 129 -3.31 30.95 19.21
N ILE A 130 -3.79 29.93 18.51
CA ILE A 130 -2.96 28.90 17.90
C ILE A 130 -2.82 29.27 16.42
N ARG A 131 -1.58 29.45 15.97
CA ARG A 131 -1.26 29.86 14.62
C ARG A 131 -0.38 28.86 13.92
N GLU A 132 -0.56 28.72 12.61
CA GLU A 132 0.23 27.83 11.78
C GLU A 132 1.23 28.64 10.95
N LEU A 133 2.48 28.19 10.94
CA LEU A 133 3.57 28.73 10.14
C LEU A 133 3.83 27.79 8.97
N SER A 134 4.24 28.37 7.85
CA SER A 134 4.56 27.61 6.63
C SER A 134 5.77 26.70 6.88
N ALA A 135 5.62 25.43 6.52
CA ALA A 135 6.70 24.43 6.59
C ALA A 135 7.72 24.57 5.45
N ASP A 136 7.37 25.32 4.40
CA ASP A 136 8.17 25.52 3.20
C ASP A 136 9.06 26.77 3.28
N ASP A 137 8.64 27.77 4.06
CA ASP A 137 9.35 29.04 4.23
C ASP A 137 10.42 28.98 5.33
N ASP A 138 11.34 29.96 5.34
CA ASP A 138 12.40 30.04 6.34
C ASP A 138 11.80 30.27 7.74
N LEU A 139 11.93 29.26 8.59
CA LEU A 139 11.34 29.25 9.93
C LEU A 139 11.91 30.36 10.82
N ALA A 140 13.20 30.66 10.74
CA ALA A 140 13.82 31.68 11.57
C ALA A 140 13.34 33.08 11.17
N GLN A 141 13.17 33.32 9.87
CA GLN A 141 12.64 34.57 9.36
C GLN A 141 11.17 34.77 9.76
N GLN A 142 10.34 33.72 9.64
CA GLN A 142 8.94 33.76 10.09
C GLN A 142 8.83 34.08 11.58
N VAL A 143 9.68 33.48 12.42
CA VAL A 143 9.69 33.74 13.87
C VAL A 143 10.21 35.14 14.22
N GLN A 144 11.17 35.68 13.46
CA GLN A 144 11.64 37.05 13.65
C GLN A 144 10.60 38.09 13.26
N ALA A 145 9.75 37.79 12.27
CA ALA A 145 8.67 38.66 11.83
C ALA A 145 7.46 38.65 12.78
N LEU A 146 7.49 37.88 13.87
CA LEU A 146 6.36 37.77 14.79
C LEU A 146 6.10 39.07 15.54
N ALA A 147 4.90 39.62 15.33
CA ALA A 147 4.29 40.65 16.16
C ALA A 147 3.21 40.08 17.10
N GLY A 148 3.36 38.81 17.49
CA GLY A 148 2.34 38.05 18.22
C GLY A 148 2.03 38.60 19.62
N LYS A 149 0.80 38.35 20.09
CA LYS A 149 0.42 38.59 21.48
C LYS A 149 1.13 37.58 22.40
N PRO A 150 1.40 37.91 23.66
CA PRO A 150 1.89 36.95 24.64
C PRO A 150 1.03 35.68 24.69
N LYS A 151 1.65 34.53 24.91
CA LYS A 151 1.06 33.18 24.94
C LYS A 151 0.51 32.65 23.61
N THR A 152 0.87 33.28 22.48
CA THR A 152 0.56 32.71 21.16
C THR A 152 1.37 31.42 20.95
N VAL A 153 0.73 30.37 20.46
CA VAL A 153 1.39 29.11 20.12
C VAL A 153 1.46 28.98 18.60
N TYR A 154 2.67 28.89 18.06
CA TYR A 154 2.94 28.66 16.65
C TYR A 154 3.16 27.18 16.40
N LEU A 155 2.52 26.65 15.37
CA LEU A 155 2.62 25.28 14.91
C LEU A 155 3.31 25.26 13.54
N VAL A 156 4.26 24.36 13.37
CA VAL A 156 4.77 23.99 12.04
C VAL A 156 4.44 22.52 11.84
N ASP A 157 3.56 22.20 10.90
CA ASP A 157 3.20 20.82 10.58
C ASP A 157 4.02 20.30 9.39
N GLY A 158 4.88 19.31 9.63
CA GLY A 158 5.62 18.64 8.56
C GLY A 158 6.83 19.40 8.04
N LEU A 159 7.66 19.97 8.93
CA LEU A 159 8.89 20.68 8.54
C LEU A 159 9.75 19.86 7.58
N LEU A 160 10.09 20.45 6.44
CA LEU A 160 10.90 19.81 5.42
C LEU A 160 12.36 19.62 5.88
N ALA A 161 12.98 18.52 5.44
CA ALA A 161 14.39 18.25 5.72
C ALA A 161 15.34 19.33 5.18
N THR A 162 14.98 20.00 4.07
CA THR A 162 15.71 21.14 3.53
C THR A 162 15.69 22.32 4.49
N GLN A 163 14.54 22.63 5.09
CA GLN A 163 14.40 23.72 6.05
C GLN A 163 15.11 23.38 7.37
N GLY A 164 15.00 22.14 7.85
CA GLY A 164 15.74 21.67 9.03
C GLY A 164 17.27 21.79 8.86
N LYS A 165 17.80 21.48 7.66
CA LYS A 165 19.23 21.66 7.32
C LYS A 165 19.64 23.13 7.19
N ALA A 166 18.76 23.97 6.66
CA ALA A 166 19.03 25.39 6.47
C ALA A 166 19.10 26.15 7.81
N LEU A 167 18.43 25.65 8.84
CA LEU A 167 18.42 26.25 10.17
C LEU A 167 19.79 26.14 10.87
N LYS A 168 20.59 27.19 10.77
CA LYS A 168 21.92 27.27 11.40
C LYS A 168 21.82 27.46 12.93
N PRO A 169 22.83 27.01 13.69
CA PRO A 169 22.95 27.21 15.15
C PRO A 169 22.58 28.61 15.65
N ILE A 170 23.15 29.64 15.04
CA ILE A 170 22.93 31.05 15.43
C ILE A 170 21.46 31.45 15.19
N ALA A 171 20.89 31.08 14.04
CA ALA A 171 19.50 31.38 13.72
C ALA A 171 18.53 30.68 14.69
N ALA A 172 18.82 29.43 15.07
CA ALA A 172 18.04 28.71 16.08
C ALA A 172 18.06 29.39 17.46
N ARG A 173 19.23 29.89 17.91
CA ARG A 173 19.34 30.65 19.17
C ARG A 173 18.53 31.94 19.12
N THR A 174 18.70 32.73 18.06
CA THR A 174 17.95 33.99 17.87
C THR A 174 16.45 33.74 17.84
N MET A 175 16.01 32.65 17.21
CA MET A 175 14.62 32.22 17.18
C MET A 175 14.09 31.92 18.58
N LEU A 176 14.80 31.12 19.38
CA LEU A 176 14.41 30.80 20.76
C LEU A 176 14.37 32.04 21.66
N ASP A 177 15.34 32.95 21.53
CA ASP A 177 15.37 34.19 22.30
C ASP A 177 14.21 35.12 21.92
N THR A 178 13.81 35.14 20.65
CA THR A 178 12.63 35.88 20.18
C THR A 178 11.35 35.31 20.81
N LEU A 179 11.18 33.98 20.79
CA LEU A 179 10.03 33.32 21.42
C LEU A 179 9.93 33.64 22.92
N ARG A 180 11.06 33.59 23.65
CA ARG A 180 11.11 33.95 25.08
C ARG A 180 10.77 35.42 25.32
N LYS A 181 11.36 36.33 24.52
CA LYS A 181 11.15 37.78 24.65
C LYS A 181 9.67 38.16 24.46
N HIS A 182 8.97 37.48 23.57
CA HIS A 182 7.56 37.73 23.27
C HIS A 182 6.59 36.80 24.03
N ASP A 183 7.10 35.97 24.94
CA ASP A 183 6.32 34.95 25.67
C ASP A 183 5.47 34.07 24.72
N CYS A 184 6.04 33.69 23.59
CA CYS A 184 5.41 32.85 22.57
C CYS A 184 6.02 31.44 22.60
N TYR A 185 5.31 30.49 21.98
CA TYR A 185 5.70 29.09 21.95
C TYR A 185 5.70 28.55 20.53
N LEU A 186 6.61 27.61 20.24
CA LEU A 186 6.72 26.97 18.93
C LEU A 186 6.66 25.44 19.07
N ILE A 187 5.81 24.80 18.27
CA ILE A 187 5.75 23.34 18.17
C ILE A 187 6.08 22.95 16.74
N ILE A 188 7.16 22.17 16.56
CA ILE A 188 7.62 21.71 15.26
C ILE A 188 7.31 20.23 15.11
N CYS A 189 6.43 19.87 14.19
CA CYS A 189 6.19 18.48 13.81
C CYS A 189 7.13 18.10 12.67
N ALA A 190 7.97 17.08 12.87
CA ALA A 190 8.96 16.66 11.88
C ALA A 190 9.02 15.14 11.73
N ARG A 191 9.58 14.69 10.59
CA ARG A 191 9.92 13.27 10.36
C ARG A 191 11.23 12.92 11.10
N LEU A 192 11.50 11.62 11.24
CA LEU A 192 12.68 11.13 11.98
C LEU A 192 14.00 11.58 11.33
N GLU A 193 13.99 11.75 10.02
CA GLU A 193 15.16 12.01 9.17
C GLU A 193 15.50 13.50 9.06
N VAL A 194 14.61 14.40 9.51
CA VAL A 194 14.82 15.85 9.44
C VAL A 194 15.90 16.24 10.45
N PRO A 195 17.08 16.70 10.04
CA PRO A 195 18.13 17.08 10.98
C PRO A 195 17.78 18.41 11.66
N PHE A 196 18.22 18.56 12.92
CA PHE A 196 18.08 19.81 13.67
C PHE A 196 19.44 20.21 14.26
N PRO A 197 19.73 21.52 14.37
CA PRO A 197 20.91 22.00 15.07
C PRO A 197 20.85 21.65 16.57
N PRO A 198 22.00 21.47 17.24
CA PRO A 198 22.07 21.10 18.65
C PRO A 198 21.53 22.18 19.61
N ASP A 199 21.37 23.42 19.13
CA ASP A 199 20.83 24.55 19.89
C ASP A 199 19.32 24.51 20.04
N LEU A 200 18.62 23.68 19.25
CA LEU A 200 17.21 23.41 19.50
C LEU A 200 17.04 22.36 20.61
N PRO A 201 15.87 22.38 21.29
CA PRO A 201 15.49 21.32 22.20
C PRO A 201 15.67 19.94 21.56
N ALA A 202 16.18 18.99 22.35
CA ALA A 202 16.30 17.60 21.91
C ALA A 202 14.93 17.11 21.41
N PRO A 203 14.83 16.58 20.18
CA PRO A 203 13.56 16.15 19.64
C PRO A 203 12.91 15.07 20.47
N VAL A 204 11.63 15.26 20.79
CA VAL A 204 10.82 14.28 21.50
C VAL A 204 10.26 13.31 20.48
N ALA A 205 10.67 12.04 20.58
CA ALA A 205 10.18 10.98 19.72
C ALA A 205 8.76 10.57 20.14
N LEU A 206 7.81 10.70 19.22
CA LEU A 206 6.51 10.04 19.31
C LEU A 206 6.66 8.64 18.74
N GLU A 207 6.33 7.65 19.55
CA GLU A 207 6.32 6.25 19.18
C GLU A 207 4.88 5.79 18.93
N ALA A 208 4.73 4.73 18.14
CA ALA A 208 3.43 4.10 17.97
C ALA A 208 3.03 3.45 19.30
N VAL A 209 2.08 4.06 20.01
CA VAL A 209 1.38 3.37 21.09
C VAL A 209 0.36 2.45 20.42
N PRO A 210 0.32 1.15 20.77
CA PRO A 210 -0.75 0.25 20.30
C PRO A 210 -2.06 0.66 20.97
N VAL A 211 -2.71 1.68 20.40
CA VAL A 211 -4.08 2.04 20.76
C VAL A 211 -4.99 1.05 20.07
N SER A 212 -5.91 0.43 20.82
CA SER A 212 -6.93 -0.42 20.20
C SER A 212 -7.76 0.40 19.23
N ALA A 213 -7.94 -0.08 17.99
CA ALA A 213 -8.79 0.58 17.00
C ALA A 213 -10.21 0.81 17.54
N SER A 214 -10.71 -0.13 18.38
CA SER A 214 -12.00 0.01 19.06
C SER A 214 -12.03 1.21 20.02
N ALA A 215 -11.00 1.37 20.85
CA ALA A 215 -10.91 2.47 21.81
C ALA A 215 -10.78 3.83 21.10
N LEU A 216 -10.18 3.85 19.90
CA LEU A 216 -10.12 5.05 19.08
C LEU A 216 -11.49 5.38 18.50
N VAL A 217 -12.19 4.43 17.90
CA VAL A 217 -13.55 4.64 17.36
C VAL A 217 -14.52 5.04 18.47
N GLU A 218 -14.44 4.41 19.65
CA GLU A 218 -15.23 4.77 20.83
C GLU A 218 -15.00 6.23 21.27
N ALA A 219 -13.74 6.67 21.34
CA ALA A 219 -13.41 8.05 21.67
C ALA A 219 -13.99 9.05 20.65
N HIS A 220 -14.00 8.69 19.36
CA HIS A 220 -14.60 9.50 18.31
C HIS A 220 -16.15 9.46 18.34
N LEU A 221 -16.78 8.33 18.68
CA LEU A 221 -18.23 8.24 18.86
C LEU A 221 -18.71 9.18 19.97
N ALA A 222 -17.99 9.24 21.09
CA ALA A 222 -18.26 10.17 22.19
C ALA A 222 -18.10 11.65 21.80
N TYR A 223 -17.37 11.95 20.72
CA TYR A 223 -17.28 13.30 20.17
C TYR A 223 -18.51 13.67 19.34
N TYR A 224 -19.00 12.75 18.51
CA TYR A 224 -20.13 13.01 17.61
C TYR A 224 -21.49 12.99 18.31
N GLY A 225 -21.62 12.31 19.45
CA GLY A 225 -22.87 12.25 20.19
C GLY A 225 -22.73 11.65 21.59
N SER A 226 -23.84 11.67 22.32
CA SER A 226 -23.98 10.96 23.58
C SER A 226 -24.82 9.71 23.34
N PHE A 227 -24.17 8.55 23.41
CA PHE A 227 -24.77 7.24 23.19
C PHE A 227 -24.67 6.42 24.47
N SER A 228 -25.62 5.49 24.69
CA SER A 228 -25.51 4.57 25.81
C SER A 228 -24.33 3.60 25.61
N PRO A 229 -23.71 3.09 26.68
CA PRO A 229 -22.66 2.08 26.57
C PRO A 229 -23.09 0.85 25.76
N GLU A 230 -24.36 0.46 25.88
CA GLU A 230 -24.95 -0.65 25.13
C GLU A 230 -24.99 -0.36 23.62
N GLN A 231 -25.45 0.84 23.21
CA GLN A 231 -25.48 1.24 21.80
C GLN A 231 -24.07 1.24 21.16
N VAL A 232 -23.08 1.73 21.90
CA VAL A 232 -21.68 1.75 21.42
C VAL A 232 -21.14 0.32 21.33
N GLN A 233 -21.40 -0.52 22.34
CA GLN A 233 -20.95 -1.91 22.36
C GLN A 233 -21.58 -2.70 21.21
N ASP A 234 -22.88 -2.55 20.97
CA ASP A 234 -23.60 -3.22 19.88
C ASP A 234 -23.07 -2.78 18.51
N ALA A 235 -22.80 -1.48 18.33
CA ALA A 235 -22.20 -0.97 17.10
C ALA A 235 -20.79 -1.51 16.84
N LEU A 236 -19.94 -1.59 17.87
CA LEU A 236 -18.59 -2.16 17.77
C LEU A 236 -18.59 -3.68 17.64
N ALA A 237 -19.63 -4.37 18.14
CA ALA A 237 -19.81 -5.81 18.02
C ALA A 237 -20.39 -6.23 16.67
N HIS A 238 -20.91 -5.30 15.87
CA HIS A 238 -21.42 -5.58 14.53
C HIS A 238 -20.33 -6.29 13.69
N PRO A 239 -20.64 -7.42 13.02
CA PRO A 239 -19.63 -8.26 12.35
C PRO A 239 -18.73 -7.48 11.38
N ASP A 240 -19.33 -6.61 10.56
CA ASP A 240 -18.59 -5.82 9.57
C ASP A 240 -17.75 -4.71 10.19
N VAL A 241 -18.23 -4.07 11.27
CA VAL A 241 -17.44 -3.08 12.02
C VAL A 241 -16.24 -3.77 12.66
N ARG A 242 -16.45 -4.94 13.25
CA ARG A 242 -15.39 -5.75 13.85
C ARG A 242 -14.34 -6.16 12.81
N ALA A 243 -14.75 -6.59 11.63
CA ALA A 243 -13.83 -6.91 10.54
C ALA A 243 -12.97 -5.70 10.14
N ILE A 244 -13.57 -4.50 10.06
CA ILE A 244 -12.86 -3.24 9.78
C ILE A 244 -11.87 -2.91 10.91
N LEU A 245 -12.25 -3.09 12.17
CA LEU A 245 -11.39 -2.83 13.32
C LEU A 245 -10.21 -3.82 13.39
N GLU A 246 -10.44 -5.10 13.10
CA GLU A 246 -9.42 -6.15 13.07
C GLU A 246 -8.42 -5.97 11.92
N ALA A 247 -8.88 -5.44 10.78
CA ALA A 247 -8.01 -5.07 9.66
C ALA A 247 -7.05 -3.91 9.97
N GLY A 248 -7.32 -3.16 11.04
CA GLY A 248 -6.57 -1.98 11.44
C GLY A 248 -7.06 -0.71 10.76
N LEU A 249 -7.10 0.38 11.52
CA LEU A 249 -7.58 1.67 11.06
C LEU A 249 -6.56 2.78 11.31
N SER A 250 -6.39 3.65 10.32
CA SER A 250 -5.80 4.96 10.52
C SER A 250 -6.70 5.82 11.43
N PRO A 251 -6.15 6.80 12.18
CA PRO A 251 -6.97 7.71 12.97
C PRO A 251 -8.03 8.46 12.15
N ALA A 252 -7.73 8.81 10.91
CA ALA A 252 -8.69 9.47 10.02
C ALA A 252 -9.84 8.54 9.60
N ARG A 253 -9.56 7.25 9.40
CA ARG A 253 -10.59 6.25 9.11
C ARG A 253 -11.42 5.89 10.35
N ALA A 254 -10.81 5.91 11.54
CA ALA A 254 -11.52 5.76 12.80
C ALA A 254 -12.51 6.92 13.03
N ASP A 255 -12.10 8.17 12.78
CA ASP A 255 -12.97 9.36 12.83
C ASP A 255 -14.16 9.23 11.87
N ARG A 256 -13.90 8.84 10.60
CA ARG A 256 -14.95 8.68 9.59
C ARG A 256 -15.91 7.54 9.90
N LEU A 257 -15.39 6.38 10.32
CA LEU A 257 -16.22 5.26 10.74
C LEU A 257 -17.09 5.67 11.92
N ALA A 258 -16.50 6.32 12.94
CA ALA A 258 -17.25 6.83 14.08
C ALA A 258 -18.31 7.86 13.68
N SER A 259 -18.03 8.75 12.72
CA SER A 259 -19.01 9.71 12.22
C SER A 259 -20.22 9.03 11.56
N GLN A 260 -19.98 8.02 10.72
CA GLN A 260 -21.05 7.27 10.04
C GLN A 260 -21.87 6.44 11.05
N LEU A 261 -21.20 5.78 12.00
CA LEU A 261 -21.85 5.04 13.08
C LEU A 261 -22.67 5.99 13.97
N ALA A 262 -22.14 7.17 14.31
CA ALA A 262 -22.86 8.16 15.10
C ALA A 262 -24.11 8.66 14.39
N ASP A 263 -24.02 8.96 13.09
CA ASP A 263 -25.17 9.38 12.29
C ASP A 263 -26.22 8.27 12.17
N ALA A 264 -25.81 7.00 12.10
CA ALA A 264 -26.73 5.87 12.15
C ALA A 264 -27.45 5.76 13.49
N LEU A 265 -26.70 5.83 14.59
CA LEU A 265 -27.21 5.74 15.95
C LEU A 265 -28.11 6.91 16.33
N GLN A 266 -27.82 8.13 15.85
CA GLN A 266 -28.64 9.32 16.12
C GLN A 266 -29.98 9.29 15.40
N ASN A 267 -30.04 8.67 14.22
CA ASN A 267 -31.22 8.63 13.38
C ASN A 267 -31.94 7.27 13.40
N ASP A 268 -31.58 6.37 14.32
CA ASP A 268 -32.09 4.99 14.40
C ASP A 268 -32.07 4.24 13.04
N ARG A 269 -31.01 4.49 12.24
CA ARG A 269 -30.82 3.80 10.96
C ARG A 269 -30.01 2.51 11.14
N PRO A 270 -30.25 1.50 10.30
CA PRO A 270 -29.48 0.25 10.36
C PRO A 270 -28.00 0.50 10.07
N LEU A 271 -27.12 -0.10 10.88
CA LEU A 271 -25.66 0.05 10.75
C LEU A 271 -25.15 -0.40 9.37
N ASP A 272 -25.78 -1.40 8.76
CA ASP A 272 -25.48 -1.87 7.40
C ASP A 272 -25.59 -0.76 6.35
N GLU A 273 -26.49 0.20 6.53
CA GLU A 273 -26.62 1.36 5.63
C GLU A 273 -25.47 2.35 5.81
N ALA A 274 -25.07 2.60 7.06
CA ALA A 274 -23.94 3.46 7.37
C ALA A 274 -22.61 2.87 6.90
N LEU A 275 -22.45 1.54 7.01
CA LEU A 275 -21.30 0.82 6.49
C LEU A 275 -21.25 0.83 4.96
N ARG A 276 -22.40 0.75 4.28
CA ARG A 276 -22.48 0.99 2.84
C ARG A 276 -22.07 2.43 2.49
N GLY A 277 -22.52 3.42 3.25
CA GLY A 277 -22.11 4.82 3.11
C GLY A 277 -20.60 5.02 3.30
N TYR A 278 -20.00 4.35 4.30
CA TYR A 278 -18.56 4.34 4.53
C TYR A 278 -17.78 3.72 3.36
N ALA A 279 -18.27 2.61 2.80
CA ALA A 279 -17.66 1.99 1.62
C ALA A 279 -17.75 2.88 0.37
N VAL A 280 -18.90 3.52 0.12
CA VAL A 280 -19.09 4.45 -1.01
C VAL A 280 -18.18 5.68 -0.87
N ALA A 281 -18.06 6.24 0.33
CA ALA A 281 -17.15 7.37 0.58
C ALA A 281 -15.67 6.98 0.32
N ALA A 282 -15.28 5.73 0.60
CA ALA A 282 -13.95 5.24 0.27
C ALA A 282 -13.73 5.13 -1.26
N GLU A 283 -14.75 4.73 -2.03
CA GLU A 283 -14.68 4.73 -3.50
C GLU A 283 -14.56 6.15 -4.08
N ASP A 284 -15.30 7.11 -3.53
CA ASP A 284 -15.22 8.53 -3.93
C ASP A 284 -13.86 9.16 -3.60
N ASP A 285 -13.26 8.77 -2.47
CA ASP A 285 -11.91 9.20 -2.10
C ASP A 285 -10.85 8.67 -3.07
N VAL A 286 -10.94 7.41 -3.48
CA VAL A 286 -10.01 6.83 -4.47
C VAL A 286 -10.17 7.52 -5.82
N ARG A 287 -11.41 7.85 -6.20
CA ARG A 287 -11.68 8.64 -7.39
C ARG A 287 -11.03 10.02 -7.31
N ARG A 288 -11.27 10.79 -6.25
CA ARG A 288 -10.66 12.12 -6.07
C ARG A 288 -9.14 12.01 -6.03
N TRP A 289 -8.62 11.07 -5.25
CA TRP A 289 -7.20 10.77 -5.21
C TRP A 289 -6.63 10.42 -6.59
N PHE A 290 -7.35 9.77 -7.50
CA PHE A 290 -6.83 9.55 -8.84
C PHE A 290 -7.01 10.79 -9.76
N ASP A 291 -8.19 11.40 -9.75
CA ASP A 291 -8.57 12.50 -10.65
C ASP A 291 -7.80 13.79 -10.34
N ASP A 292 -7.51 14.06 -9.06
CA ASP A 292 -6.72 15.22 -8.56
C ASP A 292 -5.23 15.14 -8.96
N ALA A 293 -4.82 14.11 -9.71
CA ALA A 293 -3.48 14.06 -10.29
C ALA A 293 -3.28 15.23 -11.27
N ALA A 294 -2.26 16.05 -11.02
CA ALA A 294 -1.95 17.23 -11.82
C ALA A 294 -1.68 16.89 -13.30
N ASP A 295 -1.08 15.72 -13.57
CA ASP A 295 -0.71 15.27 -14.92
C ASP A 295 -0.78 13.75 -15.09
N ASP A 296 -0.60 13.28 -16.32
CA ASP A 296 -0.62 11.85 -16.67
C ASP A 296 0.56 11.07 -16.09
N ARG A 297 1.67 11.75 -15.79
CA ARG A 297 2.82 11.16 -15.11
C ARG A 297 2.45 10.74 -13.69
N LEU A 298 1.75 11.60 -12.96
CA LEU A 298 1.27 11.30 -11.62
C LEU A 298 0.16 10.23 -11.65
N ARG A 299 -0.72 10.23 -12.65
CA ARG A 299 -1.70 9.13 -12.86
C ARG A 299 -1.02 7.79 -13.10
N ALA A 300 -0.01 7.76 -13.98
CA ALA A 300 0.77 6.56 -14.26
C ALA A 300 1.51 6.07 -13.00
N PHE A 301 2.03 6.99 -12.18
CA PHE A 301 2.62 6.66 -10.90
C PHE A 301 1.60 6.06 -9.92
N ARG A 302 0.42 6.64 -9.76
CA ARG A 302 -0.64 6.12 -8.87
C ARG A 302 -1.09 4.72 -9.29
N ILE A 303 -1.18 4.44 -10.60
CA ILE A 303 -1.46 3.10 -11.13
C ILE A 303 -0.32 2.13 -10.79
N ALA A 304 0.93 2.54 -11.03
CA ALA A 304 2.09 1.70 -10.72
C ALA A 304 2.21 1.42 -9.21
N LEU A 305 1.96 2.40 -8.35
CA LEU A 305 1.92 2.25 -6.91
C LEU A 305 0.83 1.28 -6.48
N ALA A 306 -0.38 1.36 -7.06
CA ALA A 306 -1.46 0.44 -6.75
C ALA A 306 -1.14 -1.02 -7.13
N VAL A 307 -0.50 -1.22 -8.28
CA VAL A 307 -0.11 -2.56 -8.77
C VAL A 307 1.08 -3.12 -7.97
N PHE A 308 2.06 -2.27 -7.65
CA PHE A 308 3.35 -2.67 -7.09
C PHE A 308 3.54 -2.22 -5.63
N SER A 309 2.46 -2.00 -4.89
CA SER A 309 2.49 -1.57 -3.49
C SER A 309 3.30 -2.54 -2.60
N GLY A 310 4.38 -2.06 -1.99
CA GLY A 310 5.33 -2.83 -1.19
C GLY A 310 6.53 -3.37 -1.99
N ALA A 311 6.64 -3.06 -3.28
CA ALA A 311 7.85 -3.27 -4.06
C ALA A 311 8.88 -2.16 -3.79
N ARG A 312 10.12 -2.39 -4.24
CA ARG A 312 11.22 -1.43 -4.12
C ARG A 312 10.83 -0.09 -4.75
N SER A 313 11.24 1.01 -4.11
CA SER A 313 10.87 2.35 -4.56
C SER A 313 11.28 2.61 -6.01
N ASP A 314 12.51 2.24 -6.38
CA ASP A 314 13.05 2.36 -7.74
C ASP A 314 12.21 1.60 -8.78
N ALA A 315 11.85 0.35 -8.49
CA ALA A 315 11.02 -0.47 -9.35
C ALA A 315 9.63 0.14 -9.62
N VAL A 316 9.01 0.76 -8.61
CA VAL A 316 7.70 1.43 -8.77
C VAL A 316 7.84 2.67 -9.66
N TYR A 317 8.89 3.47 -9.49
CA TYR A 317 9.15 4.62 -10.37
C TYR A 317 9.43 4.19 -11.82
N ASP A 318 10.18 3.11 -12.02
CA ASP A 318 10.45 2.57 -13.36
C ASP A 318 9.18 2.06 -14.04
N ALA A 319 8.34 1.37 -13.28
CA ALA A 319 7.04 0.90 -13.74
C ALA A 319 6.11 2.06 -14.13
N ALA A 320 6.08 3.13 -13.31
CA ALA A 320 5.34 4.35 -13.60
C ALA A 320 5.78 5.01 -14.91
N ARG A 321 7.10 5.17 -15.11
CA ARG A 321 7.66 5.74 -16.35
C ARG A 321 7.34 4.90 -17.59
N SER A 322 7.38 3.57 -17.45
CA SER A 322 7.00 2.65 -18.52
C SER A 322 5.53 2.82 -18.90
N LEU A 323 4.63 2.98 -17.92
CA LEU A 323 3.22 3.22 -18.19
C LEU A 323 2.98 4.60 -18.81
N GLU A 324 3.58 5.65 -18.26
CA GLU A 324 3.50 7.03 -18.80
C GLU A 324 3.87 7.06 -20.29
N THR A 325 4.98 6.41 -20.65
CA THR A 325 5.46 6.33 -22.04
C THR A 325 4.44 5.65 -22.96
N ARG A 326 3.72 4.64 -22.47
CA ARG A 326 2.69 3.91 -23.23
C ARG A 326 1.39 4.69 -23.37
N LEU A 327 1.06 5.52 -22.38
CA LEU A 327 -0.14 6.36 -22.41
C LEU A 327 0.06 7.62 -23.26
N ARG A 328 1.31 8.03 -23.47
CA ARG A 328 1.62 9.22 -24.28
C ARG A 328 1.20 9.00 -25.73
N PRO A 329 0.38 9.89 -26.32
CA PRO A 329 0.04 9.81 -27.73
C PRO A 329 1.29 9.96 -28.60
N PRO A 330 1.34 9.33 -29.79
CA PRO A 330 2.43 9.52 -30.73
C PRO A 330 2.55 11.02 -31.07
N PRO A 331 3.76 11.59 -31.07
CA PRO A 331 3.94 13.02 -31.27
C PRO A 331 3.42 13.42 -32.65
N SER A 332 2.52 14.41 -32.71
CA SER A 332 2.14 15.03 -33.99
C SER A 332 3.33 15.83 -34.55
N ASP A 333 3.37 16.05 -35.87
CA ASP A 333 4.46 16.83 -36.49
C ASP A 333 4.51 18.28 -35.99
N THR A 334 3.40 18.80 -35.45
CA THR A 334 3.31 20.09 -34.74
C THR A 334 3.88 20.06 -33.33
N ASP A 335 3.88 18.92 -32.63
CA ASP A 335 4.34 18.80 -31.23
C ASP A 335 5.86 18.75 -31.10
N LYS A 336 6.59 18.40 -32.17
CA LYS A 336 8.06 18.36 -32.18
C LYS A 336 8.70 19.72 -31.90
N ALA A 337 7.97 20.82 -32.12
CA ALA A 337 8.46 22.19 -31.93
C ALA A 337 8.20 22.76 -30.52
N SER A 338 7.34 22.14 -29.70
CA SER A 338 6.88 22.70 -28.41
C SER A 338 7.22 21.84 -27.19
N GLN A 339 7.89 20.69 -27.36
CA GLN A 339 8.35 19.89 -26.22
C GLN A 339 9.61 20.51 -25.61
N ALA A 340 9.42 21.38 -24.62
CA ALA A 340 10.48 21.70 -23.69
C ALA A 340 10.93 20.38 -23.00
N PRO A 341 12.23 20.03 -23.01
CA PRO A 341 12.69 18.83 -22.34
C PRO A 341 12.36 18.94 -20.86
N ALA A 342 11.60 17.96 -20.34
CA ALA A 342 11.33 17.85 -18.92
C ALA A 342 12.68 17.80 -18.19
N SER A 343 12.90 18.73 -17.25
CA SER A 343 14.18 18.81 -16.55
C SER A 343 14.50 17.50 -15.86
N ILE A 344 15.71 16.98 -16.05
CA ILE A 344 16.21 15.80 -15.32
C ILE A 344 16.31 16.07 -13.80
N PHE A 345 16.28 17.34 -13.40
CA PHE A 345 16.30 17.78 -12.00
C PHE A 345 14.91 18.17 -11.47
N THR A 346 13.83 17.84 -12.19
CA THR A 346 12.47 18.03 -11.65
C THR A 346 12.32 17.09 -10.46
N ARG A 347 12.36 17.65 -9.25
CA ARG A 347 12.20 16.91 -8.00
C ARG A 347 10.88 16.13 -8.05
N THR A 348 10.91 14.87 -7.62
CA THR A 348 9.73 14.10 -7.26
C THR A 348 8.93 14.93 -6.26
N SER A 349 7.82 15.52 -6.70
CA SER A 349 7.06 16.45 -5.87
C SER A 349 6.43 15.70 -4.68
N ALA A 350 6.12 16.45 -3.62
CA ALA A 350 5.33 15.91 -2.51
C ALA A 350 4.01 15.30 -3.00
N ASP A 351 3.50 15.75 -4.15
CA ASP A 351 2.27 15.25 -4.77
C ASP A 351 2.36 13.81 -5.25
N VAL A 352 3.56 13.35 -5.63
CA VAL A 352 3.81 11.95 -5.99
C VAL A 352 3.64 11.04 -4.78
N LEU A 353 3.90 11.56 -3.57
CA LEU A 353 3.78 10.80 -2.33
C LEU A 353 2.39 10.93 -1.68
N LEU A 354 1.45 11.72 -2.23
CA LEU A 354 0.06 11.74 -1.76
C LEU A 354 -0.57 10.35 -1.94
N GLY A 355 -0.90 9.67 -0.83
CA GLY A 355 -1.41 8.29 -0.85
C GLY A 355 -0.34 7.22 -0.89
N ALA A 356 0.94 7.60 -0.82
CA ALA A 356 2.09 6.70 -0.86
C ALA A 356 2.95 6.82 0.40
N ARG A 357 3.28 5.68 0.96
CA ARG A 357 4.13 5.54 2.14
C ARG A 357 5.48 4.95 1.74
N GLN A 358 6.56 5.62 2.13
CA GLN A 358 7.90 5.04 2.13
C GLN A 358 8.16 4.28 3.43
N ALA A 359 8.68 3.06 3.31
CA ALA A 359 9.09 2.24 4.44
C ALA A 359 10.39 1.50 4.13
N ALA A 360 11.23 1.27 5.15
CA ALA A 360 12.35 0.34 5.04
C ALA A 360 11.88 -1.05 5.47
N ARG A 361 11.97 -2.04 4.56
CA ARG A 361 11.57 -3.43 4.82
C ARG A 361 12.77 -4.37 4.66
N PRO A 362 12.92 -5.39 5.52
CA PRO A 362 13.89 -6.44 5.30
C PRO A 362 13.44 -7.29 4.09
N MET A 363 14.28 -7.36 3.06
CA MET A 363 14.05 -8.15 1.86
C MET A 363 15.27 -9.04 1.54
N PRO A 364 15.04 -10.28 1.07
CA PRO A 364 16.09 -11.08 0.48
C PRO A 364 16.65 -10.40 -0.77
N THR A 365 17.96 -10.44 -0.89
CA THR A 365 18.75 -9.95 -2.03
C THR A 365 19.85 -10.97 -2.32
N ASP A 366 20.47 -10.89 -3.49
CA ASP A 366 21.53 -11.81 -3.91
C ASP A 366 22.73 -11.88 -2.94
N TYR A 367 22.87 -10.90 -2.05
CA TYR A 367 23.98 -10.77 -1.09
C TYR A 367 23.54 -10.71 0.38
N SER A 368 22.24 -10.73 0.68
CA SER A 368 21.72 -10.70 2.06
C SER A 368 20.25 -11.08 2.14
N ASP A 369 19.91 -11.98 3.07
CA ASP A 369 18.54 -12.42 3.33
C ASP A 369 17.68 -11.35 4.06
N ARG A 370 18.31 -10.28 4.56
CA ARG A 370 17.68 -9.24 5.40
C ARG A 370 18.14 -7.84 5.05
N ALA A 371 18.48 -7.56 3.79
CA ALA A 371 18.81 -6.22 3.36
C ALA A 371 17.63 -5.28 3.63
N MET A 372 17.87 -4.15 4.29
CA MET A 372 16.84 -3.13 4.48
C MET A 372 16.70 -2.35 3.17
N VAL A 373 15.60 -2.56 2.46
CA VAL A 373 15.31 -1.93 1.17
C VAL A 373 14.17 -0.95 1.35
N GLU A 374 14.29 0.20 0.68
CA GLU A 374 13.21 1.19 0.62
C GLU A 374 12.10 0.68 -0.31
N VAL A 375 10.89 0.59 0.21
CA VAL A 375 9.69 0.20 -0.52
C VAL A 375 8.68 1.34 -0.53
N LEU A 376 7.83 1.35 -1.56
CA LEU A 376 6.68 2.24 -1.67
C LEU A 376 5.40 1.43 -1.49
N GLU A 377 4.64 1.73 -0.44
CA GLU A 377 3.35 1.11 -0.11
C GLU A 377 2.23 2.13 -0.31
N LEU A 378 1.04 1.68 -0.70
CA LEU A 378 -0.16 2.50 -0.54
C LEU A 378 -0.37 2.79 0.94
N GLU A 379 -0.81 4.01 1.26
CA GLU A 379 -1.24 4.36 2.61
C GLU A 379 -2.43 3.48 3.05
N ASP A 380 -3.39 3.26 2.15
CA ASP A 380 -4.50 2.33 2.35
C ASP A 380 -4.45 1.20 1.31
N PRO A 381 -4.28 -0.07 1.71
CA PRO A 381 -4.28 -1.21 0.80
C PRO A 381 -5.55 -1.32 -0.05
N ASN A 382 -6.70 -0.85 0.44
CA ASN A 382 -7.98 -0.94 -0.27
C ASN A 382 -8.08 0.01 -1.48
N TYR A 383 -7.13 0.94 -1.64
CA TYR A 383 -7.11 1.82 -2.80
C TYR A 383 -6.85 1.06 -4.10
N ALA A 384 -6.08 -0.03 -4.07
CA ALA A 384 -5.78 -0.81 -5.26
C ALA A 384 -7.03 -1.43 -5.93
N PRO A 385 -7.87 -2.23 -5.22
CA PRO A 385 -9.08 -2.80 -5.81
C PRO A 385 -10.07 -1.74 -6.28
N ALA A 386 -10.30 -0.71 -5.46
CA ALA A 386 -11.20 0.40 -5.79
C ALA A 386 -10.71 1.18 -7.03
N LEU A 387 -9.40 1.41 -7.14
CA LEU A 387 -8.81 2.06 -8.29
C LEU A 387 -9.01 1.22 -9.55
N PHE A 388 -8.77 -0.09 -9.51
CA PHE A 388 -8.99 -0.94 -10.69
C PHE A 388 -10.45 -0.96 -11.13
N LYS A 389 -11.40 -1.04 -10.19
CA LYS A 389 -12.83 -0.94 -10.49
C LYS A 389 -13.16 0.40 -11.16
N TYR A 390 -12.64 1.51 -10.62
CA TYR A 390 -12.82 2.84 -11.18
C TYR A 390 -12.21 2.97 -12.60
N LEU A 391 -10.95 2.58 -12.77
CA LEU A 391 -10.25 2.65 -14.05
C LEU A 391 -10.93 1.80 -15.13
N TRP A 392 -11.29 0.57 -14.77
CA TRP A 392 -11.89 -0.37 -15.71
C TRP A 392 -13.27 0.10 -16.17
N SER A 393 -14.07 0.68 -15.28
CA SER A 393 -15.41 1.19 -15.61
C SER A 393 -15.36 2.54 -16.34
N ARG A 394 -14.51 3.47 -15.92
CA ARG A 394 -14.54 4.86 -16.38
C ARG A 394 -13.71 5.14 -17.63
N TYR A 395 -12.65 4.37 -17.87
CA TYR A 395 -11.68 4.61 -18.95
C TYR A 395 -11.54 3.39 -19.89
N PRO A 396 -12.51 3.13 -20.79
CA PRO A 396 -12.42 2.02 -21.75
C PRO A 396 -11.15 2.03 -22.61
N ASP A 397 -10.69 3.22 -23.01
CA ASP A 397 -9.50 3.39 -23.85
C ASP A 397 -8.19 3.02 -23.12
N LEU A 398 -8.18 3.09 -21.78
CA LEU A 398 -7.04 2.71 -20.95
C LEU A 398 -6.87 1.18 -20.88
N ARG A 399 -7.93 0.40 -21.11
CA ARG A 399 -7.92 -1.06 -20.88
C ARG A 399 -6.84 -1.76 -21.71
N LYS A 400 -6.71 -1.40 -23.00
CA LYS A 400 -5.69 -2.01 -23.88
C LYS A 400 -4.26 -1.70 -23.43
N PRO A 401 -3.82 -0.42 -23.31
CA PRO A 401 -2.46 -0.11 -22.89
C PRO A 401 -2.15 -0.60 -21.47
N LEU A 402 -3.13 -0.57 -20.55
CA LEU A 402 -2.97 -1.12 -19.20
C LEU A 402 -2.70 -2.64 -19.22
N LEU A 403 -3.50 -3.40 -19.97
CA LEU A 403 -3.29 -4.85 -20.10
C LEU A 403 -1.94 -5.18 -20.76
N GLU A 404 -1.55 -4.46 -21.81
CA GLU A 404 -0.25 -4.67 -22.47
C GLU A 404 0.91 -4.40 -21.52
N TRP A 405 0.83 -3.32 -20.73
CA TRP A 405 1.81 -2.98 -19.71
C TRP A 405 1.87 -4.05 -18.60
N LEU A 406 0.73 -4.46 -18.04
CA LEU A 406 0.66 -5.52 -17.04
C LEU A 406 1.21 -6.86 -17.58
N CYS A 407 0.87 -7.22 -18.81
CA CYS A 407 1.35 -8.44 -19.45
C CYS A 407 2.86 -8.44 -19.62
N GLN A 408 3.45 -7.30 -20.00
CA GLN A 408 4.90 -7.16 -20.09
C GLN A 408 5.54 -7.43 -18.72
N PHE A 409 5.05 -6.77 -17.66
CA PHE A 409 5.59 -6.97 -16.32
C PHE A 409 5.39 -8.40 -15.81
N ALA A 410 4.25 -9.03 -16.08
CA ALA A 410 3.95 -10.40 -15.67
C ALA A 410 4.86 -11.45 -16.32
N VAL A 411 5.42 -11.15 -17.50
CA VAL A 411 6.26 -12.11 -18.26
C VAL A 411 7.75 -11.77 -18.19
N GLU A 412 8.14 -10.50 -18.19
CA GLU A 412 9.53 -10.07 -18.41
C GLU A 412 10.23 -9.52 -17.16
N ALA A 413 9.49 -9.09 -16.13
CA ALA A 413 10.09 -8.41 -14.99
C ALA A 413 10.79 -9.35 -13.99
N SER A 414 11.33 -8.77 -12.91
CA SER A 414 11.82 -9.53 -11.76
C SER A 414 10.70 -10.39 -11.15
N GLN A 415 11.06 -11.42 -10.38
CA GLN A 415 10.08 -12.37 -9.83
C GLN A 415 8.98 -11.68 -9.00
N ASP A 416 9.35 -10.74 -8.13
CA ASP A 416 8.39 -9.97 -7.30
C ASP A 416 7.41 -9.16 -8.17
N LEU A 417 7.91 -8.42 -9.16
CA LEU A 417 7.07 -7.64 -10.07
C LEU A 417 6.20 -8.53 -10.97
N ARG A 418 6.71 -9.69 -11.42
CA ARG A 418 5.94 -10.65 -12.21
C ARG A 418 4.74 -11.17 -11.44
N LEU A 419 4.93 -11.52 -10.17
CA LEU A 419 3.85 -11.97 -9.29
C LEU A 419 2.78 -10.89 -9.13
N ARG A 420 3.19 -9.66 -8.81
CA ARG A 420 2.29 -8.51 -8.59
C ARG A 420 1.49 -8.14 -9.84
N ALA A 421 2.15 -8.10 -11.00
CA ALA A 421 1.47 -7.81 -12.26
C ALA A 421 0.48 -8.91 -12.65
N ALA A 422 0.84 -10.18 -12.47
CA ALA A 422 -0.07 -11.29 -12.67
C ALA A 422 -1.25 -11.24 -11.68
N ALA A 423 -1.02 -10.83 -10.44
CA ALA A 423 -2.06 -10.65 -9.44
C ALA A 423 -3.05 -9.54 -9.81
N ALA A 424 -2.56 -8.40 -10.32
CA ALA A 424 -3.42 -7.35 -10.86
C ALA A 424 -4.26 -7.82 -12.05
N ILE A 425 -3.69 -8.66 -12.94
CA ILE A 425 -4.44 -9.30 -14.04
C ILE A 425 -5.53 -10.24 -13.48
N GLY A 426 -5.23 -11.02 -12.44
CA GLY A 426 -6.21 -11.86 -11.75
C GLY A 426 -7.34 -11.05 -11.13
N ALA A 427 -7.02 -9.91 -10.50
CA ALA A 427 -8.01 -8.96 -9.97
C ALA A 427 -8.94 -8.41 -11.06
N LEU A 428 -8.38 -7.97 -12.19
CA LEU A 428 -9.17 -7.51 -13.33
C LEU A 428 -10.02 -8.63 -13.96
N ALA A 429 -9.51 -9.86 -13.99
CA ALA A 429 -10.27 -11.02 -14.45
C ALA A 429 -11.46 -11.34 -13.53
N GLY A 430 -11.35 -11.02 -12.23
CA GLY A 430 -12.47 -11.10 -11.30
C GLY A 430 -13.62 -10.16 -11.65
N MET A 431 -13.32 -9.01 -12.26
CA MET A 431 -14.29 -8.00 -12.69
C MET A 431 -14.86 -8.27 -14.09
N ASP A 432 -14.02 -8.72 -15.03
CA ASP A 432 -14.38 -8.91 -16.45
C ASP A 432 -13.69 -10.15 -17.03
N PHE A 433 -14.15 -11.32 -16.58
CA PHE A 433 -13.54 -12.61 -16.92
C PHE A 433 -13.50 -12.85 -18.43
N HIS A 434 -14.60 -12.61 -19.15
CA HIS A 434 -14.69 -12.87 -20.59
C HIS A 434 -13.65 -12.07 -21.38
N THR A 435 -13.46 -10.79 -21.06
CA THR A 435 -12.46 -9.95 -21.74
C THR A 435 -11.04 -10.41 -21.44
N LEU A 436 -10.73 -10.69 -20.17
CA LEU A 436 -9.39 -11.14 -19.77
C LEU A 436 -9.06 -12.54 -20.29
N GLN A 437 -10.06 -13.43 -20.35
CA GLN A 437 -9.91 -14.76 -20.93
C GLN A 437 -9.46 -14.68 -22.38
N GLY A 438 -10.13 -13.85 -23.20
CA GLY A 438 -9.84 -13.73 -24.62
C GLY A 438 -8.54 -12.96 -24.92
N ARG A 439 -8.26 -11.90 -24.14
CA ARG A 439 -7.13 -10.98 -24.40
C ARG A 439 -5.82 -11.34 -23.71
N VAL A 440 -5.87 -12.12 -22.62
CA VAL A 440 -4.69 -12.41 -21.80
C VAL A 440 -4.52 -13.90 -21.52
N LEU A 441 -5.50 -14.53 -20.86
CA LEU A 441 -5.33 -15.89 -20.35
C LEU A 441 -5.16 -16.91 -21.49
N ARG A 442 -5.99 -16.81 -22.54
CA ARG A 442 -5.87 -17.68 -23.71
C ARG A 442 -4.57 -17.43 -24.48
N PRO A 443 -4.17 -16.19 -24.83
CA PRO A 443 -2.86 -15.94 -25.44
C PRO A 443 -1.66 -16.49 -24.65
N TRP A 444 -1.71 -16.47 -23.30
CA TRP A 444 -0.67 -17.08 -22.48
C TRP A 444 -0.69 -18.60 -22.50
N ALA A 445 -1.86 -19.23 -22.48
CA ALA A 445 -2.01 -20.68 -22.54
C ALA A 445 -1.61 -21.28 -23.90
N PHE A 446 -1.82 -20.54 -24.98
CA PHE A 446 -1.53 -20.95 -26.35
C PHE A 446 -0.33 -20.20 -26.96
N ALA A 447 0.63 -19.80 -26.13
CA ALA A 447 1.77 -19.00 -26.56
C ALA A 447 2.60 -19.71 -27.65
N ASP A 448 2.46 -19.24 -28.89
CA ASP A 448 3.24 -19.69 -30.04
C ASP A 448 4.58 -18.93 -30.11
N THR A 449 5.48 -19.25 -29.18
CA THR A 449 6.86 -18.73 -29.17
C THR A 449 7.84 -19.87 -29.33
N SER A 450 8.91 -19.66 -30.08
CA SER A 450 10.03 -20.60 -30.15
C SER A 450 10.90 -20.58 -28.88
N ASP A 451 10.85 -19.51 -28.08
CA ASP A 451 11.58 -19.41 -26.81
C ASP A 451 10.87 -20.21 -25.70
N SER A 452 11.48 -21.32 -25.29
CA SER A 452 10.97 -22.17 -24.21
C SER A 452 10.93 -21.45 -22.85
N ASN A 453 11.84 -20.50 -22.59
CA ASN A 453 11.86 -19.74 -21.35
C ASN A 453 10.72 -18.72 -21.31
N GLU A 454 10.47 -18.02 -22.40
CA GLU A 454 9.33 -17.11 -22.52
C GLU A 454 8.01 -17.86 -22.34
N ARG A 455 7.86 -19.03 -22.98
CA ARG A 455 6.69 -19.89 -22.80
C ARG A 455 6.48 -20.27 -21.32
N ARG A 456 7.55 -20.67 -20.62
CA ARG A 456 7.51 -20.98 -19.18
C ARG A 456 7.08 -19.77 -18.35
N ARG A 457 7.61 -18.58 -18.63
CA ARG A 457 7.24 -17.34 -17.92
C ARG A 457 5.76 -16.99 -18.12
N ARG A 458 5.21 -17.20 -19.32
CA ARG A 458 3.76 -17.04 -19.59
C ARG A 458 2.91 -18.02 -18.81
N TYR A 459 3.30 -19.29 -18.71
CA TYR A 459 2.56 -20.27 -17.91
C TYR A 459 2.62 -19.98 -16.41
N GLN A 460 3.74 -19.46 -15.92
CA GLN A 460 3.86 -18.97 -14.54
C GLN A 460 2.95 -17.76 -14.29
N ALA A 461 2.96 -16.78 -15.19
CA ALA A 461 2.09 -15.60 -15.12
C ALA A 461 0.60 -16.00 -15.12
N LEU A 462 0.22 -16.95 -15.98
CA LEU A 462 -1.12 -17.52 -16.04
C LEU A 462 -1.50 -18.20 -14.71
N GLY A 463 -0.61 -19.04 -14.17
CA GLY A 463 -0.84 -19.69 -12.88
C GLY A 463 -1.02 -18.69 -11.75
N ASN A 464 -0.16 -17.67 -11.67
CA ASN A 464 -0.28 -16.63 -10.65
C ASN A 464 -1.61 -15.86 -10.78
N ALA A 465 -1.99 -15.45 -11.99
CA ALA A 465 -3.25 -14.73 -12.22
C ALA A 465 -4.48 -15.58 -11.87
N LEU A 466 -4.50 -16.85 -12.27
CA LEU A 466 -5.60 -17.77 -11.93
C LEU A 466 -5.59 -18.13 -10.44
N GLY A 467 -4.41 -18.25 -9.84
CA GLY A 467 -4.22 -18.45 -8.41
C GLY A 467 -4.76 -17.32 -7.56
N VAL A 468 -4.88 -16.12 -8.11
CA VAL A 468 -5.56 -14.98 -7.50
C VAL A 468 -7.06 -15.08 -7.73
N LEU A 469 -7.46 -15.26 -8.99
CA LEU A 469 -8.86 -15.32 -9.41
C LEU A 469 -9.65 -16.40 -8.68
N ILE A 470 -9.01 -17.54 -8.38
CA ILE A 470 -9.64 -18.66 -7.69
C ILE A 470 -10.11 -18.30 -6.27
N TRP A 471 -9.58 -17.23 -5.67
CA TRP A 471 -10.05 -16.74 -4.37
C TRP A 471 -11.28 -15.84 -4.44
N ASN A 472 -11.70 -15.47 -5.65
CA ASN A 472 -12.98 -14.83 -5.89
C ASN A 472 -14.06 -15.92 -6.06
N ASP A 473 -14.93 -16.05 -5.05
CA ASP A 473 -15.95 -17.10 -4.98
C ASP A 473 -16.89 -17.09 -6.20
N ASP A 474 -17.22 -15.90 -6.71
CA ASP A 474 -18.12 -15.73 -7.87
C ASP A 474 -17.49 -16.20 -9.19
N ARG A 475 -16.16 -16.32 -9.24
CA ARG A 475 -15.38 -16.57 -10.48
C ARG A 475 -14.54 -17.83 -10.43
N ALA A 476 -14.49 -18.50 -9.28
CA ALA A 476 -13.71 -19.73 -9.10
C ALA A 476 -14.18 -20.85 -10.05
N GLU A 477 -15.48 -21.02 -10.23
CA GLU A 477 -16.03 -22.05 -11.15
C GLU A 477 -15.65 -21.78 -12.61
N GLU A 478 -15.67 -20.51 -13.05
CA GLU A 478 -15.27 -20.12 -14.41
C GLU A 478 -13.78 -20.41 -14.65
N ALA A 479 -12.93 -20.15 -13.65
CA ALA A 479 -11.50 -20.46 -13.71
C ALA A 479 -11.23 -21.97 -13.78
N LEU A 480 -11.91 -22.78 -12.96
CA LEU A 480 -11.79 -24.24 -12.98
C LEU A 480 -12.32 -24.84 -14.28
N GLY A 481 -13.47 -24.35 -14.77
CA GLY A 481 -14.04 -24.76 -16.05
C GLY A 481 -13.14 -24.41 -17.23
N LEU A 482 -12.47 -23.25 -17.20
CA LEU A 482 -11.48 -22.88 -18.21
C LEU A 482 -10.30 -23.86 -18.24
N LEU A 483 -9.71 -24.17 -17.08
CA LEU A 483 -8.59 -25.12 -17.00
C LEU A 483 -8.99 -26.53 -17.46
N GLN A 484 -10.18 -26.99 -17.05
CA GLN A 484 -10.75 -28.25 -17.50
C GLN A 484 -10.91 -28.27 -19.03
N SER A 485 -11.43 -27.20 -19.63
CA SER A 485 -11.60 -27.09 -21.09
C SER A 485 -10.27 -27.21 -21.83
N TRP A 486 -9.17 -26.71 -21.26
CA TRP A 486 -7.84 -26.82 -21.85
C TRP A 486 -7.25 -28.23 -21.77
N LEU A 487 -7.55 -28.97 -20.70
CA LEU A 487 -7.18 -30.38 -20.60
C LEU A 487 -7.91 -31.24 -21.64
N ASP A 488 -9.21 -30.96 -21.81
CA ASP A 488 -10.10 -31.71 -22.70
C ASP A 488 -9.86 -31.35 -24.18
N ALA A 489 -9.42 -30.12 -24.50
CA ALA A 489 -9.15 -29.66 -25.87
C ALA A 489 -8.03 -30.41 -26.61
N GLY A 490 -7.23 -31.22 -25.92
CA GLY A 490 -6.26 -32.14 -26.55
C GLY A 490 -4.97 -31.51 -27.09
N ASN A 491 -4.81 -30.19 -27.03
CA ASN A 491 -3.55 -29.51 -27.38
C ASN A 491 -2.55 -29.62 -26.21
N ASP A 492 -1.34 -30.08 -26.50
CA ASP A 492 -0.27 -30.19 -25.51
C ASP A 492 0.00 -28.84 -24.83
N ALA A 493 0.14 -27.73 -25.56
CA ALA A 493 0.43 -26.42 -24.98
C ALA A 493 -0.60 -26.00 -23.91
N ALA A 494 -1.88 -26.22 -24.20
CA ALA A 494 -2.98 -25.93 -23.28
C ALA A 494 -2.93 -26.84 -22.02
N ARG A 495 -2.56 -28.12 -22.19
CA ARG A 495 -2.36 -29.05 -21.07
C ARG A 495 -1.19 -28.64 -20.19
N TRP A 496 -0.08 -28.16 -20.76
CA TRP A 496 1.07 -27.64 -20.02
C TRP A 496 0.71 -26.38 -19.22
N ALA A 497 0.00 -25.46 -19.87
CA ALA A 497 -0.49 -24.24 -19.23
C ALA A 497 -1.41 -24.58 -18.05
N ALA A 498 -2.36 -25.51 -18.25
CA ALA A 498 -3.27 -25.97 -17.20
C ALA A 498 -2.52 -26.66 -16.05
N ALA A 499 -1.62 -27.61 -16.36
CA ALA A 499 -0.78 -28.28 -15.38
C ALA A 499 -0.03 -27.28 -14.49
N ARG A 500 0.56 -26.24 -15.10
CA ARG A 500 1.28 -25.21 -14.37
C ARG A 500 0.35 -24.35 -13.52
N ALA A 501 -0.82 -23.99 -14.03
CA ALA A 501 -1.78 -23.17 -13.29
C ALA A 501 -2.35 -23.89 -12.05
N TYR A 502 -2.48 -25.21 -12.09
CA TYR A 502 -2.92 -26.01 -10.94
C TYR A 502 -1.97 -25.93 -9.73
N THR A 503 -0.73 -25.47 -9.89
CA THR A 503 0.16 -25.21 -8.73
C THR A 503 -0.40 -24.15 -7.79
N GLN A 504 -0.88 -23.05 -8.37
CA GLN A 504 -1.43 -21.93 -7.62
C GLN A 504 -2.89 -22.17 -7.26
N VAL A 505 -3.68 -22.76 -8.17
CA VAL A 505 -5.08 -23.13 -7.89
C VAL A 505 -5.18 -24.22 -6.81
N GLY A 506 -4.21 -25.14 -6.76
CA GLY A 506 -4.12 -26.21 -5.78
C GLY A 506 -3.95 -25.74 -4.33
N LEU A 507 -3.49 -24.50 -4.12
CA LEU A 507 -3.45 -23.88 -2.78
C LEU A 507 -4.86 -23.77 -2.17
N ARG A 508 -5.90 -23.58 -3.00
CA ARG A 508 -7.29 -23.51 -2.57
C ARG A 508 -8.08 -24.81 -2.85
N TYR A 509 -7.81 -25.47 -3.98
CA TYR A 509 -8.50 -26.70 -4.39
C TYR A 509 -7.51 -27.87 -4.57
N PRO A 510 -6.88 -28.37 -3.49
CA PRO A 510 -5.78 -29.34 -3.58
C PRO A 510 -6.22 -30.69 -4.16
N ARG A 511 -7.42 -31.17 -3.83
CA ARG A 511 -7.95 -32.43 -4.38
C ARG A 511 -8.17 -32.35 -5.88
N GLU A 512 -8.69 -31.22 -6.36
CA GLU A 512 -8.92 -30.98 -7.78
C GLU A 512 -7.60 -30.94 -8.52
N ALA A 513 -6.63 -30.13 -8.06
CA ALA A 513 -5.29 -30.06 -8.66
C ALA A 513 -4.62 -31.44 -8.75
N MET A 514 -4.66 -32.23 -7.66
CA MET A 514 -4.08 -33.58 -7.64
C MET A 514 -4.77 -34.55 -8.61
N ASN A 515 -6.10 -34.51 -8.70
CA ASN A 515 -6.84 -35.34 -9.65
C ASN A 515 -6.51 -34.97 -11.09
N GLN A 516 -6.40 -33.67 -11.39
CA GLN A 516 -6.10 -33.18 -12.73
C GLN A 516 -4.65 -33.48 -13.12
N TRP A 517 -3.68 -33.30 -12.21
CA TRP A 517 -2.30 -33.75 -12.46
C TRP A 517 -2.23 -35.26 -12.69
N ARG A 518 -2.96 -36.08 -11.94
CA ARG A 518 -3.03 -37.53 -12.20
C ARG A 518 -3.54 -37.81 -13.62
N ARG A 519 -4.64 -37.19 -14.05
CA ARG A 519 -5.17 -37.32 -15.42
C ARG A 519 -4.15 -36.92 -16.49
N ILE A 520 -3.37 -35.86 -16.25
CA ILE A 520 -2.32 -35.40 -17.15
C ILE A 520 -1.17 -36.42 -17.25
N LEU A 521 -0.72 -36.97 -16.12
CA LEU A 521 0.34 -37.98 -16.06
C LEU A 521 -0.08 -39.30 -16.71
N GLU A 522 -1.35 -39.69 -16.54
CA GLU A 522 -1.95 -40.89 -17.15
C GLU A 522 -2.22 -40.71 -18.66
N SER A 523 -2.24 -39.48 -19.16
CA SER A 523 -2.43 -39.20 -20.58
C SER A 523 -1.21 -39.62 -21.42
N LYS A 524 -1.44 -40.31 -22.55
CA LYS A 524 -0.39 -40.77 -23.48
C LYS A 524 0.13 -39.61 -24.35
N GLY A 525 0.75 -38.61 -23.74
CA GLY A 525 1.41 -37.50 -24.45
C GLY A 525 2.84 -37.87 -24.90
N LYS A 526 3.20 -37.56 -26.14
CA LYS A 526 4.57 -37.69 -26.67
C LYS A 526 4.94 -36.39 -27.37
N ILE A 527 6.01 -35.70 -26.93
CA ILE A 527 6.58 -34.59 -27.70
C ILE A 527 7.65 -35.16 -28.62
N GLN A 528 7.55 -34.87 -29.91
CA GLN A 528 8.61 -35.10 -30.88
C GLN A 528 9.40 -33.80 -31.05
N LEU A 529 10.63 -33.78 -30.56
CA LEU A 529 11.59 -32.71 -30.82
C LEU A 529 12.31 -33.04 -32.13
N GLN A 530 11.98 -32.34 -33.21
CA GLN A 530 12.75 -32.42 -34.45
C GLN A 530 14.06 -31.64 -34.27
N LEU A 531 15.20 -32.31 -34.38
CA LEU A 531 16.53 -31.69 -34.29
C LEU A 531 17.10 -31.40 -35.69
N THR A 532 16.73 -32.21 -36.69
CA THR A 532 17.03 -32.00 -38.11
C THR A 532 15.88 -32.51 -39.00
N SER A 533 15.99 -32.33 -40.32
CA SER A 533 14.99 -32.84 -41.29
C SER A 533 14.86 -34.37 -41.30
N SER A 534 15.83 -35.11 -40.75
CA SER A 534 15.87 -36.57 -40.74
C SER A 534 16.02 -37.19 -39.34
N PHE A 535 16.12 -36.38 -38.27
CA PHE A 535 16.33 -36.85 -36.91
C PHE A 535 15.49 -36.08 -35.89
N GLY A 536 14.85 -36.81 -34.98
CA GLY A 536 14.10 -36.24 -33.87
C GLY A 536 14.11 -37.13 -32.63
N ILE A 537 13.96 -36.52 -31.46
CA ILE A 537 13.84 -37.18 -30.16
C ILE A 537 12.36 -37.25 -29.80
N ILE A 538 11.86 -38.46 -29.54
CA ILE A 538 10.54 -38.64 -28.94
C ILE A 538 10.72 -38.68 -27.43
N ILE A 539 10.27 -37.64 -26.74
CA ILE A 539 10.17 -37.66 -25.28
C ILE A 539 8.78 -38.21 -24.93
N PRO A 540 8.69 -39.44 -24.41
CA PRO A 540 7.44 -39.92 -23.82
C PRO A 540 7.18 -39.12 -22.53
N HIS A 541 5.93 -38.70 -22.32
CA HIS A 541 5.50 -38.10 -21.06
C HIS A 541 6.24 -36.82 -20.62
N PRO A 542 6.49 -35.84 -21.50
CA PRO A 542 7.23 -34.64 -21.13
C PRO A 542 6.48 -33.81 -20.08
N LEU A 543 5.15 -33.91 -20.03
CA LEU A 543 4.28 -33.29 -19.01
C LEU A 543 4.67 -33.65 -17.57
N HIS A 544 5.38 -34.76 -17.33
CA HIS A 544 5.95 -35.09 -16.02
C HIS A 544 6.95 -34.03 -15.55
N MET A 545 7.74 -33.43 -16.45
CA MET A 545 8.69 -32.38 -16.05
C MET A 545 7.98 -31.12 -15.58
N SER A 546 6.82 -30.74 -16.14
CA SER A 546 6.09 -29.57 -15.60
C SER A 546 5.34 -29.88 -14.33
N VAL A 547 4.97 -31.13 -14.05
CA VAL A 547 4.40 -31.52 -12.74
C VAL A 547 5.50 -31.64 -11.68
N VAL A 548 6.74 -31.94 -12.08
CA VAL A 548 7.91 -32.01 -11.18
C VAL A 548 8.55 -30.63 -10.95
N ASP A 549 8.57 -29.76 -11.96
CA ASP A 549 9.00 -28.35 -11.85
C ASP A 549 7.96 -27.47 -11.12
N ALA A 550 6.70 -27.95 -11.08
CA ALA A 550 5.55 -27.38 -10.39
C ALA A 550 5.62 -27.68 -8.89
#